data_AF-A0A0C9ZHS0-F1
#
_entry.id   AF-A0A0C9ZHS0-F1
#
_cell.length_a   1.000
_cell.length_b   1.000
_cell.length_c   1.000
_cell.angle_alpha   90.00
_cell.angle_beta   90.00
_cell.angle_gamma   90.00
#
_symmetry.space_group_name_H-M   'P 1'
#
loop_
_entity.id
_entity.type
_entity.pdbx_description
1 polymer ?
#
loop_
_entity_poly.entity_id
_entity_poly.type
_entity_poly.pdbx_seq_one_letter_code
_entity_poly.pdbx_strand_id
1 'polypeptide(L)'
;VAHKITQLSPEILECVASRLEREHKVSDMSTDEKRALDLLKHVNAISARVPGSEASRIFTRNEIRSYYGFFGLPHLFFTFNPSVAHSPLFQVM
;
A
#
# COMPACT_ATOMS: atom_id res chain seq x y z
N VAL A 1 -19.08 7.45 -0.51
CA VAL A 1 -18.21 6.27 -0.23
C VAL A 1 -18.91 5.28 0.70
N ALA A 2 -19.42 5.70 1.87
CA ALA A 2 -20.10 4.81 2.84
C ALA A 2 -21.16 3.87 2.25
N HIS A 3 -22.07 4.37 1.42
CA HIS A 3 -23.10 3.54 0.76
C HIS A 3 -22.52 2.48 -0.20
N LYS A 4 -21.37 2.76 -0.83
CA LYS A 4 -20.69 1.77 -1.71
C LYS A 4 -20.06 0.65 -0.89
N ILE A 5 -19.64 0.94 0.35
CA ILE A 5 -19.08 -0.05 1.29
C ILE A 5 -20.17 -1.02 1.73
N THR A 6 -21.35 -0.51 2.08
CA THR A 6 -22.47 -1.33 2.56
C THR A 6 -23.09 -2.21 1.48
N GLN A 7 -22.82 -1.93 0.20
CA GLN A 7 -23.33 -2.71 -0.94
C GLN A 7 -22.42 -3.88 -1.33
N LEU A 8 -21.19 -3.91 -0.84
CA LEU A 8 -20.24 -4.98 -1.15
C LEU A 8 -20.32 -6.07 -0.08
N SER A 9 -20.43 -7.31 -0.52
CA SER A 9 -20.44 -8.46 0.38
C SER A 9 -18.99 -8.83 0.78
N PRO A 10 -18.78 -9.34 2.01
CA PRO A 10 -17.46 -9.80 2.45
C PRO A 10 -16.84 -10.86 1.55
N GLU A 11 -17.67 -11.75 0.98
CA GLU A 11 -17.24 -12.85 0.12
C GLU A 11 -16.59 -12.33 -1.17
N ILE A 12 -17.09 -11.21 -1.70
CA ILE A 12 -16.50 -10.56 -2.88
C ILE A 12 -15.11 -10.01 -2.56
N LEU A 13 -14.92 -9.45 -1.36
CA LEU A 13 -13.61 -8.94 -0.93
C LEU A 13 -12.58 -10.08 -0.81
N GLU A 14 -12.99 -11.21 -0.21
CA GLU A 14 -12.14 -12.39 -0.07
C GLU A 14 -11.79 -13.00 -1.44
N CYS A 15 -12.75 -13.04 -2.36
CA CYS A 15 -12.53 -13.51 -3.73
C CYS A 15 -11.51 -12.62 -4.46
N VAL A 16 -11.66 -11.29 -4.37
CA VAL A 16 -10.72 -10.33 -4.96
C VAL A 16 -9.32 -10.49 -4.36
N ALA A 17 -9.21 -10.62 -3.03
CA ALA A 17 -7.93 -10.82 -2.36
C ALA A 17 -7.23 -12.10 -2.85
N SER A 18 -7.95 -13.23 -2.83
CA SER A 18 -7.44 -14.54 -3.29
C SER A 18 -7.00 -14.49 -4.77
N ARG A 19 -7.74 -13.76 -5.60
CA ARG A 19 -7.45 -13.60 -7.03
C ARG A 19 -6.19 -12.78 -7.26
N LEU A 20 -5.99 -11.69 -6.50
CA LEU A 20 -4.79 -10.87 -6.56
C LEU A 20 -3.55 -11.62 -6.06
N GLU A 21 -3.67 -12.40 -4.99
CA GLU A 21 -2.59 -13.25 -4.48
C GLU A 21 -2.12 -14.30 -5.50
N ARG A 22 -3.04 -14.80 -6.33
CA ARG A 22 -2.74 -15.76 -7.41
C ARG A 22 -2.34 -15.09 -8.73
N GLU A 23 -2.03 -13.80 -8.72
CA GLU A 23 -1.60 -13.01 -9.89
C GLU A 23 -2.54 -13.09 -11.11
N HIS A 24 -3.84 -13.32 -10.89
CA HIS A 24 -4.79 -13.39 -12.00
C HIS A 24 -5.05 -12.01 -12.61
N LYS A 25 -5.30 -11.97 -13.93
CA LYS A 25 -5.51 -10.72 -14.65
C LYS A 25 -6.75 -9.98 -14.17
N VAL A 26 -6.59 -8.67 -13.95
CA VAL A 26 -7.66 -7.73 -13.57
C VAL A 26 -8.72 -7.57 -14.69
N SER A 27 -8.38 -7.91 -15.93
CA SER A 27 -9.32 -7.88 -17.08
C SER A 27 -10.55 -8.75 -16.86
N ASP A 28 -10.37 -9.89 -16.20
CA ASP A 28 -11.37 -10.96 -16.13
C ASP A 28 -12.26 -10.82 -14.88
N MET A 29 -12.25 -9.63 -14.25
CA MET A 29 -13.00 -9.36 -13.03
C MET A 29 -14.44 -9.00 -13.31
N SER A 30 -15.33 -9.48 -12.44
CA SER A 30 -16.74 -9.13 -12.43
C SER A 30 -16.95 -7.65 -12.13
N THR A 31 -18.16 -7.14 -12.37
CA THR A 31 -18.51 -5.75 -12.08
C THR A 31 -18.38 -5.42 -10.60
N ASP A 32 -18.70 -6.35 -9.72
CA ASP A 32 -18.66 -6.12 -8.27
C ASP A 32 -17.24 -6.22 -7.71
N GLU A 33 -16.42 -7.11 -8.27
CA GLU A 33 -14.99 -7.15 -7.98
C GLU A 33 -14.27 -5.85 -8.41
N LYS A 34 -14.65 -5.29 -9.57
CA LYS A 34 -14.16 -3.97 -10.02
C LYS A 34 -14.60 -2.85 -9.08
N ARG A 35 -15.84 -2.90 -8.56
CA ARG A 35 -16.33 -1.96 -7.55
C ARG A 35 -15.56 -2.08 -6.23
N ALA A 36 -15.20 -3.30 -5.81
CA ALA A 36 -14.36 -3.53 -4.64
C ALA A 36 -12.97 -2.89 -4.80
N LEU A 37 -12.33 -3.04 -5.96
CA LEU A 37 -11.06 -2.36 -6.25
C LEU A 37 -11.19 -0.84 -6.28
N ASP A 38 -12.27 -0.30 -6.86
CA ASP A 38 -12.54 1.14 -6.85
C ASP A 38 -12.70 1.64 -5.40
N LEU A 39 -13.44 0.90 -4.57
CA LEU A 39 -13.57 1.22 -3.16
C LEU A 39 -12.21 1.22 -2.45
N LEU A 40 -11.37 0.21 -2.70
CA LEU A 40 -10.04 0.11 -2.11
C LEU A 40 -9.17 1.34 -2.44
N LYS A 41 -9.29 1.91 -3.65
CA LYS A 41 -8.60 3.17 -4.00
C LYS A 41 -9.04 4.33 -3.09
N HIS A 42 -10.33 4.45 -2.82
CA HIS A 42 -10.86 5.51 -1.94
C HIS A 42 -10.40 5.31 -0.50
N VAL A 43 -10.41 4.07 0.00
CA VAL A 43 -9.91 3.73 1.34
C VAL A 43 -8.41 4.04 1.44
N ASN A 44 -7.62 3.69 0.43
CA ASN A 44 -6.19 3.98 0.38
C ASN A 44 -5.88 5.49 0.37
N ALA A 45 -6.69 6.29 -0.32
CA ALA A 45 -6.54 7.74 -0.32
C ALA A 45 -6.77 8.34 1.08
N ILE A 46 -7.75 7.82 1.82
CA ILE A 46 -8.01 8.26 3.21
C ILE A 46 -6.91 7.74 4.14
N SER A 47 -6.52 6.46 4.02
CA SER A 47 -5.51 5.85 4.89
C SER A 47 -4.15 6.50 4.73
N ALA A 48 -3.82 7.10 3.58
CA ALA A 48 -2.60 7.90 3.39
C ALA A 48 -2.44 9.05 4.40
N ARG A 49 -3.55 9.55 4.97
CA ARG A 49 -3.56 10.59 6.01
C ARG A 49 -3.64 10.04 7.42
N VAL A 50 -3.79 8.73 7.60
CA VAL A 50 -3.81 8.07 8.91
C VAL A 50 -2.37 7.74 9.32
N PRO A 51 -1.83 8.35 10.40
CA PRO A 51 -0.46 8.10 10.84
C PRO A 51 -0.21 6.62 11.12
N GLY A 52 0.97 6.13 10.71
CA GLY A 52 1.37 4.74 10.92
C GLY A 52 0.74 3.72 9.95
N SER A 53 -0.17 4.14 9.07
CA SER A 53 -0.69 3.26 8.02
C SER A 53 0.36 3.01 6.93
N GLU A 54 0.21 1.89 6.22
CA GLU A 54 1.05 1.56 5.06
C GLU A 54 0.96 2.64 3.96
N ALA A 55 -0.24 3.13 3.67
CA ALA A 55 -0.45 4.20 2.70
C ALA A 55 0.22 5.51 3.13
N SER A 56 0.24 5.83 4.43
CA SER A 56 0.92 7.01 4.97
C SER A 56 2.44 6.91 4.82
N ARG A 57 3.01 5.71 4.99
CA ARG A 57 4.43 5.44 4.71
C ARG A 57 4.77 5.65 3.23
N ILE A 58 3.94 5.16 2.32
CA ILE A 58 4.11 5.35 0.87
C ILE A 58 3.98 6.84 0.52
N PHE A 59 2.98 7.53 1.06
CA PHE A 59 2.76 8.96 0.85
C PHE A 59 3.98 9.78 1.26
N THR A 60 4.49 9.57 2.48
CA THR A 60 5.68 10.26 3.00
C THR A 60 6.90 10.01 2.13
N ARG A 61 7.12 8.76 1.69
CA ARG A 61 8.22 8.42 0.78
C ARG A 61 8.12 9.18 -0.55
N ASN A 62 6.92 9.28 -1.10
CA ASN A 62 6.71 10.01 -2.36
C ASN A 62 6.89 11.51 -2.18
N GLU A 63 6.47 12.08 -1.06
CA GLU A 63 6.69 13.48 -0.71
C GLU A 63 8.18 13.80 -0.63
N ILE A 64 8.97 12.99 0.09
CA ILE A 64 10.44 13.11 0.13
C ILE A 64 10.99 13.13 -1.29
N ARG A 65 10.64 12.14 -2.13
CA ARG A 65 11.10 12.08 -3.54
C ARG A 65 10.72 13.32 -4.35
N SER A 66 9.51 13.86 -4.15
CA SER A 66 9.09 15.08 -4.84
C SER A 66 9.93 16.29 -4.48
N TYR A 67 10.39 16.40 -3.22
CA TYR A 67 11.31 17.48 -2.83
C TYR A 67 12.65 17.39 -3.56
N TYR A 68 13.21 16.19 -3.73
CA TYR A 68 14.45 16.04 -4.51
C TYR A 68 14.26 16.49 -5.96
N GLY A 69 13.14 16.11 -6.58
CA GLY A 69 12.80 16.56 -7.94
C GLY A 69 12.62 18.08 -8.03
N PHE A 70 11.95 18.68 -7.04
CA PHE A 70 11.69 20.12 -6.99
C PHE A 70 12.97 20.95 -6.76
N PHE A 71 13.84 20.52 -5.84
CA PHE A 71 15.09 21.23 -5.51
C PHE A 71 16.28 20.82 -6.41
N GLY A 72 16.10 19.88 -7.33
CA GLY A 72 17.17 19.41 -8.23
C GLY A 72 18.31 18.70 -7.50
N LEU A 73 18.04 18.09 -6.35
CA LEU A 73 19.06 17.42 -5.54
C LEU A 73 19.39 16.03 -6.12
N PRO A 74 20.67 15.64 -6.22
CA PRO A 74 21.04 14.28 -6.60
C PRO A 74 20.50 13.30 -5.55
N HIS A 75 19.97 12.16 -5.99
CA HIS A 75 19.36 11.19 -5.08
C HIS A 75 19.82 9.75 -5.36
N LEU A 76 20.33 9.10 -4.31
CA LEU A 76 20.48 7.65 -4.21
C LEU A 76 19.69 7.21 -2.98
N PHE A 77 18.55 6.56 -3.18
CA PHE A 77 17.77 6.01 -2.08
C PHE A 77 18.21 4.57 -1.80
N PHE A 78 18.94 4.37 -0.70
CA PHE A 78 19.36 3.04 -0.24
C PHE A 78 18.54 2.64 0.98
N THR A 79 17.75 1.58 0.87
CA THR A 79 17.06 0.97 2.01
C THR A 79 17.76 -0.35 2.32
N PHE A 80 18.42 -0.42 3.47
CA PHE A 80 19.05 -1.64 3.95
C PHE A 80 18.25 -2.15 5.15
N ASN A 81 17.92 -3.44 5.13
CA ASN A 81 17.36 -4.13 6.28
C ASN A 81 18.43 -5.09 6.82
N PRO A 82 19.42 -4.59 7.59
CA PRO A 82 20.46 -5.44 8.15
C PRO A 82 19.82 -6.53 9.02
N SER A 83 20.27 -7.77 8.86
CA SER A 83 19.92 -8.82 9.81
C SER A 83 20.44 -8.46 11.20
N VAL A 84 19.58 -8.59 12.21
CA VAL A 84 19.96 -8.40 13.62
C VAL A 84 20.99 -9.42 14.10
N ALA A 85 21.09 -10.58 13.44
CA ALA A 85 21.96 -11.69 13.85
C ALA A 85 23.46 -11.30 13.91
N HIS A 86 23.87 -10.33 13.08
CA HIS A 86 25.26 -9.87 13.00
C HIS A 86 25.42 -8.41 13.47
N SER A 87 24.39 -7.82 14.08
CA SER A 87 24.47 -6.46 14.58
C SER A 87 25.09 -6.46 15.98
N PRO A 88 26.23 -5.78 16.19
CA PRO A 88 26.88 -5.73 17.51
C PRO A 88 26.01 -5.05 18.57
N LEU A 89 25.01 -4.25 18.16
CA LEU A 89 24.02 -3.64 19.05
C LEU A 89 23.06 -4.67 19.69
N PHE A 90 22.83 -5.81 19.05
CA PHE A 90 21.88 -6.84 19.49
C PHE A 90 22.57 -8.10 20.05
N GLN A 91 23.91 -8.15 20.05
CA GLN A 91 24.70 -9.28 20.55
C GLN A 91 25.11 -9.15 22.03
N VAL A 92 24.82 -8.02 22.68
CA VAL A 92 25.23 -7.72 24.07
C VAL A 92 24.05 -7.80 25.06
N MET A 93 22.96 -8.48 24.68
CA MET A 93 21.82 -8.72 25.57
C MET A 93 21.67 -10.20 25.91
#